data_AF-A0AA50HYA4-F1
#
_entry.id   AF-A0AA50HYA4-F1
#
_cell.length_a   1.000
_cell.length_b   1.000
_cell.length_c   1.000
_cell.angle_alpha   90.00
_cell.angle_beta   90.00
_cell.angle_gamma   90.00
#
_symmetry.space_group_name_H-M   'P 1'
#
loop_
_entity.id
_entity.type
_entity.pdbx_description
1 polymer ?
#
loop_
_entity_poly.entity_id
_entity_poly.type
_entity_poly.pdbx_seq_one_letter_code
_entity_poly.pdbx_strand_id
1 'polypeptide(L)'
;MAQRIASGLGHGDRLEVVSGQPLPPGWSGKLWAVEQGWQTVQLEERGSEPWSEYIFLTDADIAHGPQTIAALVEKAQRDNLALVSLMVLLRCESVWEKLLIPAFIFFFQKLYPFPLVNNPQRQTAAAAGAVFSWNGQPYKPLVALRPSKKR
;
A
#
# COMPACT_ATOMS: atom_id res chain seq x y z
N MET A 1 -21.90 4.36 -4.51
CA MET A 1 -21.26 5.68 -4.76
C MET A 1 -20.07 5.56 -5.70
N ALA A 2 -19.04 4.76 -5.36
CA ALA A 2 -17.86 4.55 -6.20
C ALA A 2 -18.17 4.16 -7.66
N GLN A 3 -19.03 3.16 -7.87
CA GLN A 3 -19.47 2.75 -9.23
C GLN A 3 -20.09 3.88 -10.04
N ARG A 4 -20.90 4.74 -9.40
CA ARG A 4 -21.52 5.90 -10.08
C ARG A 4 -20.47 6.93 -10.49
N ILE A 5 -19.48 7.19 -9.64
CA ILE A 5 -18.39 8.12 -9.94
C ILE A 5 -17.53 7.58 -11.08
N ALA A 6 -17.11 6.31 -11.00
CA ALA A 6 -16.30 5.69 -12.06
C ALA A 6 -17.03 5.66 -13.41
N SER A 7 -18.32 5.31 -13.41
CA SER A 7 -19.14 5.33 -14.64
C SER A 7 -19.30 6.76 -15.18
N GLY A 8 -19.53 7.74 -14.32
CA GLY A 8 -19.63 9.16 -14.70
C GLY A 8 -18.34 9.74 -15.28
N LEU A 9 -17.18 9.16 -14.92
CA LEU A 9 -15.86 9.51 -15.46
C LEU A 9 -15.45 8.63 -16.65
N GLY A 10 -16.31 7.71 -17.13
CA GLY A 10 -16.00 6.81 -18.25
C GLY A 10 -14.95 5.75 -17.93
N HIS A 11 -14.86 5.33 -16.65
CA HIS A 11 -13.89 4.35 -16.15
C HIS A 11 -14.56 3.19 -15.40
N GLY A 12 -15.84 2.91 -15.71
CA GLY A 12 -16.59 1.83 -15.06
C GLY A 12 -16.05 0.43 -15.37
N ASP A 13 -15.39 0.27 -16.51
CA ASP A 13 -14.67 -0.93 -16.94
C ASP A 13 -13.39 -1.21 -16.15
N ARG A 14 -12.86 -0.21 -15.42
CA ARG A 14 -11.64 -0.30 -14.61
C ARG A 14 -11.93 -0.25 -13.11
N LEU A 15 -13.18 -0.45 -12.70
CA LEU A 15 -13.59 -0.52 -11.29
C LEU A 15 -14.41 -1.77 -11.04
N GLU A 16 -13.86 -2.67 -10.23
CA GLU A 16 -14.61 -3.73 -9.60
C GLU A 16 -14.92 -3.35 -8.14
N VAL A 17 -16.13 -3.67 -7.67
CA VAL A 17 -16.50 -3.52 -6.26
C VAL A 17 -16.80 -4.90 -5.69
N VAL A 18 -15.93 -5.36 -4.81
CA VAL A 18 -16.08 -6.63 -4.09
C VAL A 18 -16.99 -6.42 -2.88
N SER A 19 -18.06 -7.21 -2.79
CA SER A 19 -18.93 -7.20 -1.61
C SER A 19 -18.27 -7.99 -0.48
N GLY A 20 -18.09 -7.33 0.67
CA GLY A 20 -17.42 -7.92 1.82
C GLY A 20 -18.20 -9.09 2.44
N GLN A 21 -17.49 -10.17 2.76
CA GLN A 21 -17.96 -11.32 3.51
C GLN A 21 -17.97 -11.03 5.02
N PRO A 22 -18.79 -11.76 5.82
CA PRO A 22 -18.78 -11.65 7.27
C PRO A 22 -17.38 -11.79 7.87
N LEU A 23 -17.10 -11.03 8.93
CA LEU A 23 -15.78 -11.01 9.56
C LEU A 23 -15.52 -12.34 10.31
N PRO A 24 -14.54 -13.16 9.89
CA PRO A 24 -14.18 -14.36 10.62
C PRO A 24 -13.53 -14.05 11.97
N PRO A 25 -13.64 -14.95 12.98
CA PRO A 25 -12.97 -14.78 14.26
C PRO A 25 -11.46 -14.61 14.12
N GLY A 26 -10.87 -13.71 14.93
CA GLY A 26 -9.43 -13.46 14.94
C GLY A 26 -8.93 -12.51 13.83
N TRP A 27 -9.79 -12.07 12.92
CA TRP A 27 -9.44 -11.09 11.90
C TRP A 27 -9.83 -9.67 12.31
N SER A 28 -9.05 -8.69 11.81
CA SER A 28 -9.49 -7.30 11.81
C SER A 28 -10.22 -6.99 10.50
N GLY A 29 -11.25 -6.14 10.56
CA GLY A 29 -12.06 -5.80 9.38
C GLY A 29 -11.25 -5.23 8.20
N LYS A 30 -10.22 -4.42 8.49
CA LYS A 30 -9.36 -3.85 7.45
C LYS A 30 -8.52 -4.90 6.74
N LEU A 31 -7.84 -5.76 7.49
CA LEU A 31 -7.02 -6.83 6.89
C LEU A 31 -7.90 -7.87 6.20
N TRP A 32 -9.10 -8.14 6.72
CA TRP A 32 -10.06 -9.02 6.07
C TRP A 32 -10.58 -8.46 4.74
N ALA A 33 -10.77 -7.14 4.64
CA ALA A 33 -11.13 -6.50 3.38
C ALA A 33 -9.99 -6.57 2.34
N VAL A 34 -8.75 -6.35 2.79
CA VAL A 34 -7.56 -6.49 1.93
C VAL A 34 -7.40 -7.93 1.44
N GLU A 35 -7.54 -8.91 2.33
CA GLU A 35 -7.47 -10.34 1.99
C GLU A 35 -8.51 -10.72 0.94
N GLN A 36 -9.75 -10.25 1.09
CA GLN A 36 -10.79 -10.51 0.09
C GLN A 36 -10.48 -9.87 -1.27
N GLY A 37 -9.99 -8.64 -1.30
CA GLY A 37 -9.55 -8.01 -2.55
C GLY A 37 -8.40 -8.75 -3.21
N TRP A 38 -7.45 -9.23 -2.41
CA TRP A 38 -6.33 -10.04 -2.89
C TRP A 38 -6.80 -11.37 -3.51
N GLN A 39 -7.73 -12.06 -2.87
CA GLN A 39 -8.30 -13.30 -3.40
C GLN A 39 -9.03 -13.08 -4.73
N THR A 40 -9.77 -11.97 -4.87
CA THR A 40 -10.42 -11.62 -6.15
C THR A 40 -9.39 -11.45 -7.25
N VAL A 41 -8.34 -10.65 -7.03
CA VAL A 41 -7.27 -10.45 -8.02
C VAL A 41 -6.61 -11.79 -8.40
N GLN A 42 -6.30 -12.65 -7.44
CA GLN A 42 -5.71 -13.95 -7.73
C GLN A 42 -6.61 -14.88 -8.55
N LEU A 43 -7.92 -14.84 -8.34
CA LEU A 43 -8.87 -15.65 -9.10
C LEU A 43 -8.93 -15.19 -10.56
N GLU A 44 -8.87 -13.88 -10.81
CA GLU A 44 -8.80 -13.33 -12.16
C GLU A 44 -7.49 -13.67 -12.87
N GLU A 45 -6.35 -13.56 -12.17
CA GLU A 45 -5.03 -13.90 -12.72
C GLU A 45 -4.86 -15.37 -13.08
N ARG A 46 -5.59 -16.28 -12.42
CA ARG A 46 -5.62 -17.71 -12.79
C ARG A 46 -6.45 -17.98 -14.05
N GLY A 47 -7.18 -16.99 -14.54
CA GLY A 47 -8.01 -17.04 -15.74
C GLY A 47 -7.25 -16.71 -17.03
N SER A 48 -7.84 -15.85 -17.86
CA SER A 48 -7.32 -15.49 -19.18
C SER A 48 -6.26 -14.39 -19.08
N GLU A 49 -4.99 -14.79 -19.24
CA GLU A 49 -3.77 -13.95 -19.21
C GLU A 49 -3.47 -13.26 -17.85
N PRO A 50 -2.27 -13.46 -17.26
CA PRO A 50 -1.89 -12.78 -16.03
C PRO A 50 -1.78 -11.26 -16.29
N TRP A 51 -2.63 -10.48 -15.63
CA TRP A 51 -2.82 -9.06 -15.98
C TRP A 51 -2.04 -8.09 -15.09
N SER A 52 -1.54 -8.51 -13.91
CA SER A 52 -0.88 -7.61 -12.97
C SER A 52 0.54 -8.06 -12.60
N GLU A 53 1.53 -7.30 -13.07
CA GLU A 53 2.91 -7.47 -12.61
C GLU A 53 3.06 -6.90 -11.18
N TYR A 54 2.25 -5.89 -10.82
CA TYR A 54 2.32 -5.18 -9.56
C TYR A 54 0.95 -4.91 -8.95
N ILE A 55 0.85 -5.04 -7.63
CA ILE A 55 -0.36 -4.79 -6.85
C ILE A 55 -0.12 -3.58 -5.93
N PHE A 56 -1.05 -2.61 -5.98
CA PHE A 56 -1.03 -1.41 -5.16
C PHE A 56 -2.21 -1.40 -4.18
N LEU A 57 -1.90 -1.49 -2.89
CA LEU A 57 -2.87 -1.38 -1.80
C LEU A 57 -2.88 0.04 -1.27
N THR A 58 -4.07 0.64 -1.13
CA THR A 58 -4.24 1.97 -0.53
C THR A 58 -5.53 2.06 0.27
N ASP A 59 -5.52 2.92 1.29
CA ASP A 59 -6.75 3.31 1.99
C ASP A 59 -7.59 4.24 1.10
N ALA A 60 -8.90 4.20 1.31
CA ALA A 60 -9.88 4.94 0.50
C ALA A 60 -9.86 6.46 0.74
N ASP A 61 -9.21 6.93 1.81
CA ASP A 61 -9.09 8.32 2.22
C ASP A 61 -7.72 8.93 1.89
N ILE A 62 -6.84 8.19 1.21
CA ILE A 62 -5.53 8.68 0.79
C ILE A 62 -5.61 9.22 -0.63
N ALA A 63 -5.26 10.50 -0.79
CA ALA A 63 -5.06 11.11 -2.09
C ALA A 63 -3.64 10.85 -2.60
N HIS A 64 -3.53 10.35 -3.83
CA HIS A 64 -2.25 10.10 -4.50
C HIS A 64 -2.01 11.14 -5.59
N GLY A 65 -0.75 11.58 -5.73
CA GLY A 65 -0.34 12.38 -6.88
C GLY A 65 -0.24 11.51 -8.15
N PRO A 66 -0.26 12.13 -9.34
CA PRO A 66 -0.22 11.38 -10.60
C PRO A 66 1.06 10.56 -10.81
N GLN A 67 2.15 10.88 -10.09
CA GLN A 67 3.42 10.16 -10.17
C GLN A 67 3.63 9.14 -9.05
N THR A 68 2.70 8.97 -8.10
CA THR A 68 2.93 8.11 -6.93
C THR A 68 3.24 6.67 -7.35
N ILE A 69 2.41 6.08 -8.21
CA ILE A 69 2.58 4.68 -8.65
C ILE A 69 3.86 4.53 -9.47
N ALA A 70 4.14 5.45 -10.40
CA ALA A 70 5.35 5.41 -11.22
C ALA A 70 6.62 5.47 -10.36
N ALA A 71 6.64 6.34 -9.34
CA ALA A 71 7.77 6.45 -8.42
C ALA A 71 7.96 5.19 -7.54
N LEU A 72 6.86 4.53 -7.17
CA LEU A 72 6.89 3.26 -6.44
C LEU A 72 7.50 2.14 -7.29
N VAL A 73 7.03 1.99 -8.53
CA VAL A 73 7.55 1.00 -9.49
C VAL A 73 9.03 1.24 -9.76
N GLU A 74 9.40 2.48 -10.08
CA GLU A 74 10.80 2.84 -10.37
C GLU A 74 11.71 2.54 -9.18
N LYS A 75 11.24 2.82 -7.95
CA LYS A 75 11.99 2.52 -6.73
C LYS A 75 12.13 1.01 -6.49
N ALA A 76 11.09 0.24 -6.76
CA ALA A 76 11.12 -1.22 -6.61
C ALA A 76 12.11 -1.85 -7.60
N GLN A 77 12.06 -1.42 -8.87
CA GLN A 77 12.93 -1.91 -9.92
C GLN A 77 14.39 -1.49 -9.71
N ARG A 78 14.65 -0.20 -9.44
CA ARG A 78 16.01 0.32 -9.24
C ARG A 78 16.74 -0.39 -8.10
N ASP A 79 16.03 -0.68 -7.02
CA ASP A 79 16.62 -1.23 -5.80
C ASP A 79 16.35 -2.74 -5.62
N ASN A 80 15.74 -3.38 -6.63
CA ASN A 80 15.46 -4.81 -6.67
C ASN A 80 14.67 -5.31 -5.42
N LEU A 81 13.59 -4.59 -5.10
CA LEU A 81 12.78 -4.80 -3.89
C LEU A 81 11.51 -5.58 -4.19
N ALA A 82 11.21 -6.57 -3.34
CA ALA A 82 9.92 -7.28 -3.40
C ALA A 82 8.73 -6.40 -2.98
N LEU A 83 8.98 -5.38 -2.15
CA LEU A 83 7.93 -4.52 -1.59
C LEU A 83 8.40 -3.08 -1.39
N VAL A 84 7.57 -2.12 -1.74
CA VAL A 84 7.77 -0.71 -1.37
C VAL A 84 6.56 -0.25 -0.57
N SER A 85 6.79 0.35 0.60
CA SER A 85 5.74 0.91 1.42
C SER A 85 6.04 2.36 1.74
N LEU A 86 5.07 3.25 1.52
CA LEU A 86 5.21 4.67 1.83
C LEU A 86 4.41 4.99 3.08
N MET A 87 5.09 5.62 4.03
CA MET A 87 4.41 6.24 5.16
C MET A 87 3.71 7.51 4.67
N VAL A 88 2.39 7.52 4.78
CA VAL A 88 1.53 8.64 4.36
C VAL A 88 1.84 9.87 5.22
N LEU A 89 1.94 11.03 4.59
CA LEU A 89 1.98 12.30 5.31
C LEU A 89 0.60 12.57 5.89
N LEU A 90 0.50 12.62 7.21
CA LEU A 90 -0.70 13.11 7.88
C LEU A 90 -0.97 14.54 7.41
N ARG A 91 -2.19 14.82 6.95
CA ARG A 91 -2.62 16.19 6.72
C ARG A 91 -2.56 16.92 8.06
N CYS A 92 -1.70 17.93 8.13
CA CYS A 92 -1.52 18.74 9.32
C CYS A 92 -1.64 20.20 8.93
N GLU A 93 -2.86 20.70 9.05
CA GLU A 93 -3.22 22.08 8.71
C GLU A 93 -3.03 22.99 9.93
N SER A 94 -3.21 22.46 11.15
CA SER A 94 -3.05 23.22 12.39
C SER A 94 -1.61 23.21 12.94
N VAL A 95 -1.26 24.25 13.70
CA VAL A 95 0.06 24.40 14.36
C VAL A 95 0.30 23.27 15.37
N TRP A 96 -0.76 22.86 16.07
CA TRP A 96 -0.69 21.78 17.07
C TRP A 96 -0.50 20.41 16.43
N GLU A 97 -1.12 20.15 15.28
CA GLU A 97 -0.85 18.93 14.50
C GLU A 97 0.61 18.87 14.05
N LYS A 98 1.18 19.97 13.56
CA LYS A 98 2.60 20.04 13.17
C LYS A 98 3.56 19.77 14.32
N LEU A 99 3.17 20.09 15.56
CA LEU A 99 3.98 19.87 16.76
C LEU A 99 3.86 18.41 17.27
N LEU A 100 2.75 17.72 16.97
CA LEU A 100 2.52 16.32 17.33
C LEU A 100 3.08 15.32 16.31
N ILE A 101 3.23 15.71 15.03
CA ILE A 101 3.83 14.85 13.98
C ILE A 101 5.19 14.26 14.39
N PRO A 102 6.16 15.03 14.92
CA PRO A 102 7.46 14.48 15.29
C PRO A 102 7.35 13.38 16.35
N ALA A 103 6.49 13.56 17.36
CA ALA A 103 6.25 12.56 18.40
C ALA A 103 5.57 11.31 17.83
N PHE A 104 4.61 11.48 16.90
CA PHE A 104 3.96 10.38 16.20
C PHE A 104 4.94 9.58 15.33
N ILE A 105 5.80 10.24 14.56
CA ILE A 105 6.86 9.58 13.77
C ILE A 105 7.83 8.84 14.68
N PHE A 106 8.23 9.44 15.81
CA PHE A 106 9.14 8.80 16.77
C PHE A 106 8.50 7.57 17.44
N PHE A 107 7.20 7.60 17.70
CA PHE A 107 6.44 6.46 18.18
C PHE A 107 6.40 5.33 17.13
N PHE A 108 6.14 5.66 15.86
CA PHE A 108 6.19 4.68 14.77
C PHE A 108 7.60 4.11 14.54
N GLN A 109 8.66 4.90 14.72
CA GLN A 109 10.03 4.39 14.71
C GLN A 109 10.32 3.39 15.83
N LYS A 110 9.68 3.55 16.99
CA LYS A 110 9.78 2.57 18.09
C LYS A 110 9.03 1.28 17.80
N LEU A 111 7.86 1.34 17.16
CA LEU A 111 7.11 0.13 16.77
C LEU A 111 7.72 -0.56 15.54
N TYR A 112 8.23 0.21 14.59
CA TYR A 112 8.82 -0.27 13.35
C TYR A 112 10.22 0.32 13.21
N PRO A 113 11.25 -0.36 13.73
CA PRO A 113 12.62 0.12 13.63
C PRO A 113 13.05 0.13 12.16
N PHE A 114 12.89 1.28 11.49
CA PHE A 114 13.17 1.47 10.07
C PHE A 114 14.56 0.99 9.63
N PRO A 115 15.64 1.12 10.43
CA PRO A 115 16.95 0.58 10.06
C PRO A 115 16.99 -0.95 10.00
N LEU A 116 16.20 -1.64 10.84
CA LEU A 116 16.11 -3.10 10.83
C LEU A 116 15.25 -3.59 9.67
N VAL A 117 14.17 -2.87 9.38
CA VAL A 117 13.24 -3.18 8.29
C VAL A 117 13.84 -2.92 6.90
N ASN A 118 14.74 -1.94 6.80
CA ASN A 118 15.49 -1.63 5.57
C ASN A 118 16.77 -2.49 5.40
N ASN A 119 17.04 -3.45 6.28
CA ASN A 119 18.23 -4.30 6.18
C ASN A 119 17.89 -5.66 5.52
N PRO A 120 18.43 -5.96 4.31
CA PRO A 120 18.13 -7.21 3.59
C PRO A 120 18.57 -8.48 4.32
N GLN A 121 19.42 -8.36 5.34
CA GLN A 121 19.93 -9.49 6.13
C GLN A 121 19.06 -9.80 7.36
N ARG A 122 17.96 -9.07 7.58
CA ARG A 122 17.06 -9.25 8.73
C ARG A 122 15.68 -9.69 8.25
N GLN A 123 15.04 -10.61 8.98
CA GLN A 123 13.70 -11.12 8.66
C GLN A 123 12.56 -10.16 9.06
N THR A 124 12.88 -9.01 9.67
CA THR A 124 11.89 -8.06 10.15
C THR A 124 11.30 -7.25 8.99
N ALA A 125 10.05 -7.50 8.64
CA ALA A 125 9.30 -6.74 7.64
C ALA A 125 8.24 -5.87 8.31
N ALA A 126 8.09 -4.63 7.86
CA ALA A 126 7.05 -3.73 8.35
C ALA A 126 6.60 -2.76 7.26
N ALA A 127 5.32 -2.78 6.93
CA ALA A 127 4.70 -1.82 6.02
C ALA A 127 3.76 -0.90 6.80
N ALA A 128 3.75 0.38 6.45
CA ALA A 128 2.93 1.39 7.09
C ALA A 128 2.32 2.28 6.00
N GLY A 129 1.11 1.94 5.55
CA GLY A 129 0.40 2.68 4.51
C GLY A 129 0.33 1.90 3.20
N ALA A 130 0.44 2.60 2.08
CA ALA A 130 0.26 2.00 0.77
C ALA A 130 1.35 0.96 0.50
N VAL A 131 0.97 -0.19 -0.05
CA VAL A 131 1.86 -1.34 -0.26
C VAL A 131 1.90 -1.69 -1.73
N PHE A 132 3.10 -1.82 -2.25
CA PHE A 132 3.39 -2.27 -3.60
C PHE A 132 4.02 -3.66 -3.56
N SER A 133 3.44 -4.67 -4.21
CA SER A 133 3.99 -6.04 -4.27
C SER A 133 4.06 -6.54 -5.71
N TRP A 134 5.13 -7.27 -6.03
CA TRP A 134 5.35 -7.88 -7.36
C TRP A 134 4.98 -9.37 -7.40
N ASN A 135 4.53 -9.86 -8.55
CA ASN A 135 3.95 -11.21 -8.70
C ASN A 135 4.80 -12.26 -9.46
N GLY A 136 6.12 -12.08 -9.69
CA GLY A 136 6.83 -13.16 -10.42
C GLY A 136 8.35 -13.15 -10.50
N GLN A 137 9.01 -13.89 -9.58
CA GLN A 137 10.44 -14.31 -9.44
C GLN A 137 11.06 -13.82 -8.11
N PRO A 138 12.22 -14.34 -7.61
CA PRO A 138 12.62 -14.10 -6.23
C PRO A 138 13.37 -12.76 -6.07
N TYR A 139 12.69 -11.74 -5.56
CA TYR A 139 13.33 -10.50 -5.07
C TYR A 139 13.65 -10.58 -3.57
N LYS A 140 14.58 -9.72 -3.12
CA LYS A 140 14.93 -9.62 -1.69
C LYS A 140 13.71 -9.09 -0.90
N PRO A 141 13.28 -9.76 0.19
CA PRO A 141 12.21 -9.26 1.04
C PRO A 141 12.72 -8.03 1.79
N LEU A 142 12.22 -6.85 1.44
CA LEU A 142 12.63 -5.60 2.07
C LEU A 142 11.48 -4.61 1.98
N VAL A 143 11.18 -3.93 3.08
CA VAL A 143 10.15 -2.89 3.12
C VAL A 143 10.82 -1.52 3.23
N ALA A 144 10.75 -0.74 2.17
CA ALA A 144 11.37 0.59 2.14
C ALA A 144 10.44 1.69 2.65
N LEU A 145 10.28 1.83 3.97
CA LEU A 145 9.57 2.96 4.59
C LEU A 145 10.40 4.25 4.42
N ARG A 146 10.11 5.03 3.37
CA ARG A 146 10.59 6.43 3.27
C ARG A 146 9.45 7.40 3.59
N PRO A 147 9.65 8.39 4.46
CA PRO A 147 8.73 9.51 4.57
C PRO A 147 8.71 10.28 3.24
N SER A 148 7.52 10.56 2.72
CA SER A 148 7.35 11.43 1.56
C SER A 148 7.93 12.81 1.87
N LYS A 149 8.93 13.26 1.11
CA LYS A 149 9.40 14.65 1.17
C LYS A 149 8.42 15.50 0.35
N LYS A 150 7.85 16.54 1.00
CA LYS A 150 7.15 17.62 0.29
C LYS A 150 8.04 18.18 -0.82
N ARG A 151 7.54 18.22 -2.04
CA ARG A 151 7.79 19.35 -2.95
C ARG A 151 6.62 20.31 -2.79
#